data_AF-I9QIB2-F1
#
_entry.id   AF-I9QIB2-F1
#
_cell.length_a   1.000
_cell.length_b   1.000
_cell.length_c   1.000
_cell.angle_alpha   90.00
_cell.angle_beta   90.00
_cell.angle_gamma   90.00
#
_symmetry.space_group_name_H-M   'P 1'
#
loop_
_entity.id
_entity.type
_entity.pdbx_description
1 polymer ?
#
loop_
_entity_poly.entity_id
_entity_poly.type
_entity_poly.pdbx_seq_one_letter_code
_entity_poly.pdbx_strand_id
1 'polypeptide(L)'
;MAKKDRPAIENPLANIGLDDIVRNITASGNIAGVDKKDLDKEPDTPKNTGKPRRGSRKLFEDNLAQYTGINEQGIAIWLPKDVKKKLEMIRVNASRNIPLRSLAAAIIMTYISENEDRLNDL
;
A
#
# COMPACT_ATOMS: atom_id res chain seq x y z
N MET A 1 55.83 -15.20 12.66
CA MET A 1 54.41 -14.99 13.03
C MET A 1 53.88 -13.82 12.22
N ALA A 2 52.96 -14.05 11.28
CA ALA A 2 52.40 -13.01 10.42
C ALA A 2 51.25 -12.30 11.13
N LYS A 3 51.34 -10.98 11.32
CA LYS A 3 50.25 -10.14 11.80
C LYS A 3 49.30 -9.92 10.61
N LYS A 4 48.04 -10.33 10.76
CA LYS A 4 46.98 -10.10 9.77
C LYS A 4 46.52 -8.65 9.88
N ASP A 5 46.82 -7.84 8.87
CA ASP A 5 46.26 -6.49 8.74
C ASP A 5 44.75 -6.59 8.53
N ARG A 6 43.98 -5.83 9.32
CA ARG A 6 42.52 -5.72 9.18
C ARG A 6 42.21 -4.80 7.99
N PRO A 7 41.21 -5.11 7.15
CA PRO A 7 40.79 -4.18 6.11
C PRO A 7 40.18 -2.93 6.77
N ALA A 8 40.67 -1.75 6.40
CA ALA A 8 40.02 -0.49 6.70
C ALA A 8 38.68 -0.45 5.94
N ILE A 9 37.58 -0.74 6.64
CA ILE A 9 36.25 -0.49 6.11
C ILE A 9 36.00 1.01 6.29
N GLU A 10 36.27 1.78 5.24
CA GLU A 10 35.84 3.17 5.14
C GLU A 10 34.31 3.17 5.08
N ASN A 11 33.66 3.23 6.23
CA ASN A 11 32.21 3.40 6.29
C ASN A 11 31.91 4.87 5.94
N PRO A 12 31.27 5.15 4.78
CA PRO A 12 31.00 6.52 4.34
C PRO A 12 30.03 7.27 5.28
N LEU A 13 29.38 6.57 6.20
CA LEU A 13 28.48 7.14 7.20
C LEU A 13 29.17 7.45 8.54
N ALA A 14 30.41 7.01 8.76
CA ALA A 14 31.11 7.21 10.04
C ALA A 14 31.58 8.66 10.26
N ASN A 15 31.64 9.46 9.20
CA ASN A 15 32.05 10.87 9.25
C ASN A 15 30.89 11.86 9.11
N ILE A 16 29.64 11.39 8.98
CA ILE A 16 28.48 12.28 8.91
C ILE A 16 28.06 12.60 10.35
N GLY A 17 28.51 13.75 10.85
CA GLY A 17 28.10 14.26 12.14
C GLY A 17 26.58 14.47 12.16
N LEU A 18 25.91 13.95 13.21
CA LEU A 18 24.48 14.12 13.41
C LEU A 18 24.06 15.60 13.34
N ASP A 19 24.97 16.49 13.75
CA ASP A 19 24.81 17.94 13.77
C ASP A 19 24.60 18.56 12.37
N ASP A 20 25.24 18.03 11.32
CA ASP A 20 25.08 18.53 9.95
C ASP A 20 23.71 18.19 9.35
N ILE A 21 23.13 17.06 9.74
CA ILE A 21 21.78 16.65 9.33
C ILE A 21 20.73 17.58 9.95
N VAL A 22 20.89 17.92 11.23
CA VAL A 22 19.95 18.79 11.95
C VAL A 22 19.98 20.23 11.41
N ARG A 23 21.16 20.72 10.99
CA ARG A 23 21.31 22.06 10.41
C ARG A 23 20.63 22.21 9.06
N ASN A 24 20.64 21.16 8.21
CA ASN A 24 19.95 21.17 6.92
C ASN A 24 18.42 21.12 7.05
N ILE A 25 17.88 20.49 8.09
CA ILE A 25 16.43 20.44 8.34
C ILE A 25 15.91 21.80 8.82
N THR A 26 16.69 22.51 9.64
CA THR A 26 16.28 23.80 10.23
C THR A 26 16.50 25.00 9.31
N ALA A 27 17.17 24.84 8.17
CA ALA A 27 17.39 25.88 7.18
C ALA A 27 16.35 25.93 6.04
N SER A 28 15.21 25.22 6.14
CA SER A 28 14.11 25.36 5.18
C SER A 28 13.23 26.56 5.51
N GLY A 29 13.79 27.75 5.34
CA GLY A 29 13.08 29.01 5.33
C GLY A 29 13.35 29.71 4.00
N ASN A 30 12.74 29.22 2.91
CA ASN A 30 12.44 29.96 1.68
C ASN A 30 11.74 29.05 0.66
N ILE A 31 10.41 29.13 0.60
CA ILE A 31 9.66 28.78 -0.61
C ILE A 31 8.73 29.94 -0.89
N ALA A 32 9.29 30.96 -1.56
CA ALA A 32 8.52 32.00 -2.21
C ALA A 32 8.15 31.51 -3.61
N GLY A 33 6.84 31.54 -3.91
CA GLY A 33 6.28 31.70 -5.26
C GLY A 33 6.29 30.48 -6.18
N VAL A 34 5.14 29.81 -6.31
CA VAL A 34 4.63 29.38 -7.62
C VAL A 34 3.12 29.60 -7.66
N ASP A 35 2.72 30.32 -8.70
CA ASP A 35 1.41 30.87 -9.01
C ASP A 35 0.27 29.85 -9.21
N LYS A 36 -0.93 30.36 -8.92
CA LYS A 36 -2.21 29.86 -9.42
C LYS A 36 -2.21 29.93 -10.95
N LYS A 37 -2.48 28.82 -11.63
CA LYS A 37 -3.57 28.67 -12.62
C LYS A 37 -3.49 27.32 -13.36
N ASP A 38 -4.67 26.89 -13.77
CA ASP A 38 -4.96 25.86 -14.77
C ASP A 38 -4.88 24.39 -14.30
N LEU A 39 -6.04 23.84 -13.96
CA LEU A 39 -6.65 22.72 -14.72
C LEU A 39 -8.03 22.40 -14.13
N ASP A 40 -9.03 23.11 -14.64
CA ASP A 40 -10.39 22.58 -14.74
C ASP A 40 -10.34 21.31 -15.61
N LYS A 41 -10.61 20.16 -15.00
CA LYS A 41 -11.22 19.00 -15.64
C LYS A 41 -11.78 18.10 -14.55
N GLU A 42 -13.10 18.20 -14.36
CA GLU A 42 -13.90 17.15 -13.74
C GLU A 42 -13.52 15.79 -14.36
N PRO A 43 -13.21 14.78 -13.55
CA PRO A 43 -13.54 13.43 -13.93
C PRO A 43 -14.99 13.19 -13.52
N ASP A 44 -15.86 13.08 -14.53
CA ASP A 44 -17.17 12.45 -14.45
C ASP A 44 -17.05 11.16 -13.64
N THR A 45 -17.48 11.20 -12.39
CA THR A 45 -17.60 10.03 -11.54
C THR A 45 -19.06 9.62 -11.57
N PRO A 46 -19.43 8.46 -12.16
CA PRO A 46 -20.76 7.92 -11.98
C PRO A 46 -20.93 7.62 -10.49
N LYS A 47 -21.69 8.48 -9.81
CA LYS A 47 -22.20 8.30 -8.44
C LYS A 47 -23.12 7.08 -8.40
N ASN A 48 -22.54 5.90 -8.34
CA ASN A 48 -23.18 4.75 -7.72
C ASN A 48 -22.52 4.49 -6.37
N THR A 49 -22.57 5.48 -5.47
CA THR A 49 -22.32 5.27 -4.05
C THR A 49 -23.60 4.76 -3.40
N GLY A 50 -23.99 3.53 -3.75
CA GLY A 50 -24.87 2.75 -2.90
C GLY A 50 -24.14 2.57 -1.56
N LYS A 51 -24.74 3.07 -0.46
CA LYS A 51 -24.24 2.81 0.90
C LYS A 51 -23.84 1.34 1.00
N PRO A 52 -22.68 0.99 1.59
CA PRO A 52 -22.30 -0.41 1.75
C PRO A 52 -23.47 -1.11 2.46
N ARG A 53 -24.17 -1.98 1.71
CA ARG A 53 -25.26 -2.78 2.27
C ARG A 53 -24.64 -3.50 3.46
N ARG A 54 -25.25 -3.43 4.63
CA ARG A 54 -24.70 -3.98 5.88
C ARG A 54 -24.21 -5.45 5.76
N GLY A 55 -24.65 -6.18 4.72
CA GLY A 55 -24.14 -7.51 4.34
C GLY A 55 -22.74 -7.54 3.71
N SER A 56 -22.29 -6.51 2.97
CA SER A 56 -20.98 -6.48 2.31
C SER A 56 -19.82 -6.63 3.28
N ARG A 57 -19.93 -5.96 4.43
CA ARG A 57 -18.93 -6.06 5.49
C ARG A 57 -18.84 -7.46 6.09
N LYS A 58 -19.99 -8.12 6.28
CA LYS A 58 -20.03 -9.50 6.79
C LYS A 58 -19.40 -10.47 5.79
N LEU A 59 -19.79 -10.37 4.52
CA LEU A 59 -19.21 -11.16 3.43
C LEU A 59 -17.69 -10.98 3.35
N PHE A 60 -17.21 -9.74 3.49
CA PHE A 60 -15.78 -9.47 3.52
C PHE A 60 -15.07 -10.13 4.71
N GLU A 61 -15.65 -10.05 5.91
CA GLU A 61 -15.09 -10.68 7.12
C GLU A 61 -15.06 -12.22 7.00
N ASP A 62 -16.11 -12.81 6.43
CA ASP A 62 -16.22 -14.25 6.16
C ASP A 62 -15.18 -14.72 5.13
N ASN A 63 -15.10 -14.01 4.00
CA ASN A 63 -14.09 -14.26 2.97
C ASN A 63 -12.67 -14.14 3.55
N LEU A 64 -12.44 -13.13 4.40
CA LEU A 64 -11.14 -12.95 5.04
C LEU A 64 -10.77 -14.13 5.94
N ALA A 65 -11.73 -14.68 6.69
CA ALA A 65 -11.49 -15.90 7.47
C ALA A 65 -11.17 -17.10 6.57
N GLN A 66 -11.94 -17.29 5.49
CA GLN A 66 -11.76 -18.39 4.54
C GLN A 66 -10.37 -18.39 3.89
N TYR A 67 -9.87 -17.24 3.46
CA TYR A 67 -8.60 -17.12 2.72
C TYR A 67 -7.36 -16.92 3.61
N THR A 68 -7.49 -16.94 4.94
CA THR A 68 -6.33 -16.87 5.85
C THR A 68 -5.57 -18.19 6.00
N GLY A 69 -6.16 -19.32 5.59
CA GLY A 69 -5.56 -20.65 5.65
C GLY A 69 -4.29 -20.84 4.79
N ILE A 70 -3.49 -21.86 5.12
CA ILE A 70 -2.23 -22.20 4.43
C ILE A 70 -2.46 -23.10 3.20
N ASN A 71 -3.67 -23.63 3.02
CA ASN A 71 -3.86 -24.87 2.28
C ASN A 71 -4.05 -24.76 0.76
N GLU A 72 -4.03 -23.55 0.19
CA GLU A 72 -4.18 -23.37 -1.26
C GLU A 72 -3.12 -22.41 -1.78
N GLN A 73 -2.01 -22.96 -2.29
CA GLN A 73 -1.09 -22.20 -3.12
C GLN A 73 -1.72 -22.03 -4.50
N GLY A 74 -2.38 -20.89 -4.70
CA GLY A 74 -2.92 -20.50 -6.01
C GLY A 74 -1.83 -20.02 -6.99
N ILE A 75 -2.25 -19.72 -8.22
CA ILE A 75 -1.38 -19.12 -9.26
C ILE A 75 -1.04 -17.68 -8.88
N ALA A 76 0.21 -17.27 -9.12
CA ALA A 76 0.64 -15.89 -8.88
C ALA A 76 -0.02 -14.92 -9.88
N ILE A 77 -0.67 -13.88 -9.36
CA ILE A 77 -1.26 -12.80 -10.17
C ILE A 77 -0.36 -11.56 -10.05
N TRP A 78 -0.02 -10.95 -11.20
CA TRP A 78 0.72 -9.70 -11.21
C TRP A 78 -0.19 -8.52 -10.85
N LEU A 79 0.17 -7.80 -9.78
CA LEU A 79 -0.55 -6.60 -9.35
C LEU A 79 0.26 -5.33 -9.71
N PRO A 80 -0.39 -4.29 -10.26
CA PRO A 80 0.25 -2.99 -10.45
C PRO A 80 0.80 -2.43 -9.12
N LYS A 81 1.89 -1.66 -9.21
CA LYS A 81 2.59 -1.11 -8.02
C LYS A 81 1.66 -0.29 -7.13
N ASP A 82 0.76 0.50 -7.72
CA ASP A 82 -0.15 1.37 -6.96
C ASP A 82 -1.24 0.57 -6.25
N VAL A 83 -1.70 -0.54 -6.84
CA VAL A 83 -2.64 -1.46 -6.19
C VAL A 83 -1.97 -2.13 -5.00
N LYS A 84 -0.74 -2.61 -5.16
CA LYS A 84 0.04 -3.22 -4.06
C LYS A 84 0.22 -2.23 -2.90
N LYS A 85 0.62 -0.98 -3.17
CA LYS A 85 0.79 0.06 -2.15
C LYS A 85 -0.50 0.32 -1.37
N LYS A 86 -1.64 0.39 -2.05
CA LYS A 86 -2.95 0.58 -1.39
C LYS A 86 -3.30 -0.59 -0.47
N LEU A 87 -3.08 -1.82 -0.93
CA LEU A 87 -3.32 -3.01 -0.10
C LEU A 87 -2.41 -3.05 1.13
N GLU A 88 -1.14 -2.64 1.00
CA GLU A 88 -0.21 -2.53 2.13
C GLU A 88 -0.65 -1.46 3.13
N MET A 89 -1.11 -0.30 2.67
CA MET A 89 -1.63 0.76 3.55
C MET A 89 -2.86 0.29 4.35
N ILE A 90 -3.79 -0.41 3.69
CA ILE A 90 -4.96 -1.00 4.36
C ILE A 90 -4.50 -2.01 5.43
N ARG A 91 -3.51 -2.85 5.09
CA ARG A 91 -2.95 -3.84 6.01
C ARG A 91 -2.30 -3.19 7.24
N VAL A 92 -1.50 -2.13 7.06
CA VAL A 92 -0.83 -1.42 8.16
C VAL A 92 -1.84 -0.75 9.11
N ASN A 93 -2.95 -0.25 8.56
CA ASN A 93 -4.01 0.38 9.35
C ASN A 93 -4.96 -0.62 10.02
N ALA A 94 -4.86 -1.92 9.71
CA ALA A 94 -5.72 -2.94 10.29
C ALA A 94 -5.33 -3.23 11.74
N SER A 95 -6.31 -3.51 12.59
CA SER A 95 -6.09 -3.85 14.00
C SER A 95 -5.41 -5.21 14.22
N ARG A 96 -5.33 -6.05 13.18
CA ARG A 96 -4.72 -7.38 13.22
C ARG A 96 -3.81 -7.58 12.02
N ASN A 97 -2.79 -8.43 12.18
CA ASN A 97 -1.90 -8.79 11.08
C ASN A 97 -2.64 -9.68 10.07
N ILE A 98 -2.88 -9.15 8.87
CA ILE A 98 -3.56 -9.85 7.79
C ILE A 98 -2.56 -10.14 6.67
N PRO A 99 -2.43 -11.37 6.17
CA PRO A 99 -1.61 -11.66 4.99
C PRO A 99 -2.12 -10.90 3.77
N LEU A 100 -1.21 -10.30 2.98
CA LEU A 100 -1.58 -9.51 1.79
C LEU A 100 -2.42 -10.32 0.79
N ARG A 101 -2.07 -11.60 0.62
CA ARG A 101 -2.81 -12.56 -0.22
C ARG A 101 -4.27 -12.71 0.21
N SER A 102 -4.51 -12.84 1.51
CA SER A 102 -5.83 -13.08 2.08
C SER A 102 -6.69 -11.83 1.99
N LEU A 103 -6.07 -10.66 2.21
CA LEU A 103 -6.73 -9.37 2.00
C LEU A 103 -7.15 -9.19 0.54
N ALA A 104 -6.24 -9.44 -0.41
CA ALA A 104 -6.54 -9.33 -1.83
C ALA A 104 -7.67 -10.29 -2.25
N ALA A 105 -7.58 -11.56 -1.85
CA ALA A 105 -8.60 -12.56 -2.14
C ALA A 105 -9.97 -12.16 -1.57
N ALA A 106 -10.02 -11.71 -0.32
CA ALA A 106 -11.27 -11.30 0.31
C ALA A 106 -11.92 -10.11 -0.41
N ILE A 107 -11.13 -9.12 -0.83
CA ILE A 107 -11.65 -7.96 -1.59
C ILE A 107 -12.20 -8.42 -2.95
N ILE A 108 -11.43 -9.25 -3.68
CA ILE A 108 -11.82 -9.74 -5.01
C ILE A 108 -13.11 -10.56 -4.93
N MET A 109 -13.19 -11.52 -4.01
CA MET A 109 -14.38 -12.37 -3.87
C MET A 109 -15.60 -11.58 -3.45
N THR A 110 -15.43 -10.62 -2.52
CA THR A 110 -16.53 -9.72 -2.15
C THR A 110 -17.02 -8.91 -3.35
N TYR A 111 -16.09 -8.38 -4.16
CA TYR A 111 -16.46 -7.62 -5.35
C TYR A 111 -17.18 -8.49 -6.40
N ILE A 112 -16.71 -9.72 -6.64
CA ILE A 112 -17.35 -10.67 -7.55
C ILE A 112 -18.77 -10.97 -7.08
N SER A 113 -18.95 -11.36 -5.81
CA SER A 113 -20.28 -11.68 -5.27
C SER A 113 -21.25 -10.50 -5.30
N GLU A 114 -20.76 -9.26 -5.18
CA GLU A 114 -21.60 -8.07 -5.25
C GLU A 114 -21.98 -7.64 -6.67
N ASN A 115 -21.22 -8.10 -7.68
CA ASN A 115 -21.34 -7.63 -9.06
C ASN A 115 -21.45 -8.79 -10.07
N GLU A 116 -21.84 -9.98 -9.62
CA GLU A 116 -21.83 -11.21 -10.43
C GLU A 116 -22.54 -11.04 -11.77
N ASP A 117 -23.78 -10.51 -11.76
CA ASP A 117 -24.55 -10.26 -12.98
C ASP A 117 -23.80 -9.35 -13.97
N ARG A 118 -23.19 -8.27 -13.45
CA ARG A 118 -22.47 -7.28 -14.28
C ARG A 118 -21.16 -7.84 -14.83
N LEU A 119 -20.55 -8.78 -14.12
CA LEU A 119 -19.32 -9.45 -14.56
C LEU A 119 -19.61 -10.53 -15.60
N ASN A 120 -20.76 -11.21 -15.50
CA ASN A 120 -21.19 -12.21 -16.49
C ASN A 120 -21.52 -11.58 -17.85
N ASP A 121 -21.83 -10.28 -17.88
CA ASP A 121 -22.14 -9.52 -19.09
C ASP A 121 -20.91 -8.88 -19.77
N LEU A 122 -19.69 -9.09 -19.26
CA LEU A 122 -18.43 -8.57 -19.83
C LEU A 122 -17.85 -9.48 -20.92
#